data_AF-A0AAN6IK68-F1
#
_entry.id   AF-A0AAN6IK68-F1
#
_cell.length_a   1.000
_cell.length_b   1.000
_cell.length_c   1.000
_cell.angle_alpha   90.00
_cell.angle_beta   90.00
_cell.angle_gamma   90.00
#
_symmetry.space_group_name_H-M   'P 1'
#
loop_
_entity.id
_entity.type
_entity.pdbx_description
1 polymer ?
#
loop_
_entity_poly.entity_id
_entity_poly.type
_entity_poly.pdbx_seq_one_letter_code
_entity_poly.pdbx_strand_id
1 'polypeptide(L)'
;YLLEKLKSIGRFHDPEGFNDFDIEFHRSSSTLGVNKSTDGVGAPKERMQHPPSTNALIEAAKRRLVDMSRGYSHTPRVSDDADSEASGKSAASKKPNFETNAADSKLQPQDAQSDAPSRDTVEDTDDSASSLPIFNDSDVRGTGTPSRLSEWLITPRSLYGRRVQYCFLEYEPLLDSCNMDMTDWVRIVTDIEKFYYTFDAFIILHGTDTMSYTASALSFMLQNLGKTVIVTGSQVPIAEVRNDGIENFLGALTIAGHFVVPEVTLYFNNKLFRGNRCVKTDAMDFDAFTSPNFAPLVRVGVDIEVAWPEVLRPNAIEPFYAHKQMNSNVATLRLFPGLSPTSVRAFLAPPIQGMVLETFGAGNAPDAKPEILEALADASDRGVVIVNVTQCQRGNVSDLYATARGLTRAKVVPGRDMTSECALTKLSYLLGRKFSPERCREMMGRSLRGELTVVQTMSRPIFYSGQGRAHTFTQFVSRQILDEARVSESIEPTLRKPSARVSHAGSRVDTSQ
;
A
#
# COMPACT_ATOMS: atom_id res chain seq x y z
N TYR A 1 -22.27 -4.91 -11.44
CA TYR A 1 -21.88 -6.23 -10.87
C TYR A 1 -21.38 -6.11 -9.44
N LEU A 2 -20.33 -5.33 -9.16
CA LEU A 2 -19.82 -5.07 -7.81
C LEU A 2 -20.94 -4.66 -6.83
N LEU A 3 -21.81 -3.72 -7.24
CA LEU A 3 -22.97 -3.29 -6.47
C LEU A 3 -23.89 -4.46 -6.08
N GLU A 4 -24.22 -5.33 -7.04
CA GLU A 4 -25.07 -6.50 -6.82
C GLU A 4 -24.38 -7.56 -5.94
N LYS A 5 -23.07 -7.74 -6.07
CA LYS A 5 -22.30 -8.64 -5.21
C LYS A 5 -22.23 -8.11 -3.77
N LEU A 6 -21.99 -6.81 -3.57
CA LEU A 6 -22.01 -6.16 -2.26
C LEU A 6 -23.40 -6.24 -1.61
N LYS A 7 -24.46 -6.02 -2.39
CA LYS A 7 -25.84 -6.28 -1.94
C LYS A 7 -26.05 -7.75 -1.57
N SER A 8 -25.49 -8.69 -2.34
CA SER A 8 -25.61 -10.13 -2.05
C SER A 8 -24.86 -10.57 -0.79
N ILE A 9 -23.68 -9.99 -0.51
CA ILE A 9 -22.93 -10.25 0.74
C ILE A 9 -23.79 -9.83 1.95
N GLY A 10 -24.53 -8.73 1.82
CA GLY A 10 -25.54 -8.33 2.82
C GLY A 10 -26.66 -9.36 3.02
N ARG A 11 -27.05 -10.11 1.98
CA ARG A 11 -28.11 -11.14 2.06
C ARG A 11 -27.65 -12.47 2.65
N PHE A 12 -26.34 -12.75 2.70
CA PHE A 12 -25.83 -14.02 3.24
C PHE A 12 -25.76 -14.07 4.77
N HIS A 13 -26.06 -12.96 5.45
CA HIS A 13 -25.98 -12.85 6.91
C HIS A 13 -27.36 -12.74 7.59
N ASP A 14 -28.36 -13.40 7.04
CA ASP A 14 -29.68 -13.58 7.67
C ASP A 14 -29.79 -15.01 8.25
N PRO A 15 -29.71 -15.19 9.59
CA PRO A 15 -29.88 -16.50 10.21
C PRO A 15 -31.34 -16.90 10.38
N GLU A 16 -32.30 -16.00 10.11
CA GLU A 16 -33.73 -16.24 10.33
C GLU A 16 -34.48 -16.22 9.00
N GLY A 17 -34.16 -17.21 8.15
CA GLY A 17 -34.83 -17.36 6.87
C GLY A 17 -36.35 -17.40 7.00
N PHE A 18 -37.02 -16.46 6.31
CA PHE A 18 -38.41 -16.58 5.90
C PHE A 18 -38.65 -15.84 4.57
N ASN A 19 -38.99 -16.64 3.55
CA ASN A 19 -39.82 -16.33 2.37
C ASN A 19 -39.29 -15.34 1.31
N ASP A 20 -39.50 -15.52 -0.01
CA ASP A 20 -40.24 -16.51 -0.78
C ASP A 20 -39.64 -16.57 -2.21
N PHE A 21 -39.78 -17.73 -2.84
CA PHE A 21 -39.66 -17.87 -4.29
C PHE A 21 -40.72 -17.01 -4.97
N ASP A 22 -40.34 -16.18 -5.94
CA ASP A 22 -41.16 -15.95 -7.13
C ASP A 22 -40.29 -15.53 -8.31
N ILE A 23 -40.19 -16.43 -9.29
CA ILE A 23 -39.69 -16.16 -10.63
C ILE A 23 -40.92 -16.08 -11.54
N GLU A 24 -41.39 -14.87 -11.83
CA GLU A 24 -42.28 -14.62 -12.95
C GLU A 24 -41.57 -13.75 -14.00
N PHE A 25 -41.15 -14.38 -15.10
CA PHE A 25 -40.80 -13.69 -16.33
C PHE A 25 -42.05 -13.57 -17.21
N HIS A 26 -42.74 -12.43 -17.14
CA HIS A 26 -43.73 -12.07 -18.14
C HIS A 26 -43.03 -11.52 -19.39
N ARG A 27 -43.13 -12.26 -20.50
CA ARG A 27 -42.88 -11.75 -21.86
C ARG A 27 -43.98 -10.77 -22.24
N SER A 28 -43.60 -9.62 -22.79
CA SER A 28 -44.42 -8.90 -23.76
C SER A 28 -43.56 -8.24 -24.83
N SER A 29 -43.78 -8.70 -26.05
CA SER A 29 -43.34 -8.16 -27.33
C SER A 29 -43.88 -6.75 -27.60
N SER A 30 -43.09 -5.89 -28.25
CA SER A 30 -43.59 -5.08 -29.37
C SER A 30 -42.46 -4.56 -30.27
N THR A 31 -42.79 -4.61 -31.55
CA THR A 31 -42.10 -4.34 -32.81
C THR A 31 -41.81 -2.87 -33.11
N LEU A 32 -40.77 -2.61 -33.92
CA LEU A 32 -40.66 -1.64 -35.04
C LEU A 32 -39.20 -1.72 -35.55
N GLY A 33 -38.81 -1.76 -36.83
CA GLY A 33 -39.48 -1.74 -38.12
C GLY A 33 -38.40 -1.52 -39.20
N VAL A 34 -38.36 -2.41 -40.20
CA VAL A 34 -38.10 -2.17 -41.64
C VAL A 34 -36.82 -1.42 -42.09
N ASN A 35 -35.92 -2.10 -42.84
CA ASN A 35 -35.77 -1.89 -44.30
C ASN A 35 -34.81 -2.86 -45.00
N LYS A 36 -35.16 -3.16 -46.27
CA LYS A 36 -34.53 -4.09 -47.23
C LYS A 36 -33.54 -3.37 -48.18
N SER A 37 -32.55 -4.11 -48.67
CA SER A 37 -31.91 -4.07 -50.02
C SER A 37 -30.62 -4.92 -49.96
N THR A 38 -30.17 -5.76 -50.89
CA THR A 38 -30.38 -6.02 -52.32
C THR A 38 -29.64 -7.32 -52.70
N ASP A 39 -30.21 -8.07 -53.64
CA ASP A 39 -29.65 -8.83 -54.79
C ASP A 39 -28.34 -9.64 -54.73
N GLY A 40 -28.39 -10.83 -55.37
CA GLY A 40 -27.35 -11.25 -56.32
C GLY A 40 -26.77 -12.66 -56.13
N VAL A 41 -27.09 -13.58 -57.06
CA VAL A 41 -26.68 -15.00 -57.13
C VAL A 41 -25.46 -15.19 -58.04
N GLY A 42 -24.52 -16.09 -57.69
CA GLY A 42 -23.50 -16.64 -58.62
C GLY A 42 -22.40 -17.51 -57.97
N ALA A 43 -22.48 -18.84 -58.18
CA ALA A 43 -21.68 -19.99 -57.68
C ALA A 43 -20.16 -20.05 -58.07
N PRO A 44 -19.38 -21.15 -57.86
CA PRO A 44 -19.26 -22.17 -56.79
C PRO A 44 -17.79 -22.42 -56.29
N LYS A 45 -17.59 -23.00 -55.09
CA LYS A 45 -16.66 -24.14 -54.77
C LYS A 45 -16.13 -24.14 -53.33
N GLU A 46 -15.88 -25.36 -52.87
CA GLU A 46 -15.10 -25.83 -51.72
C GLU A 46 -15.79 -26.06 -50.37
N ARG A 47 -15.51 -27.25 -49.86
CA ARG A 47 -16.16 -27.99 -48.79
C ARG A 47 -15.42 -27.64 -47.50
N MET A 48 -15.98 -26.79 -46.66
CA MET A 48 -15.49 -26.52 -45.30
C MET A 48 -16.52 -27.02 -44.30
N GLN A 49 -16.10 -27.91 -43.40
CA GLN A 49 -16.94 -28.42 -42.32
C GLN A 49 -17.28 -27.27 -41.36
N HIS A 50 -18.57 -27.05 -41.10
CA HIS A 50 -19.04 -26.04 -40.16
C HIS A 50 -18.66 -26.39 -38.71
N PRO A 51 -18.38 -25.39 -37.85
CA PRO A 51 -18.27 -25.60 -36.40
C PRO A 51 -19.64 -26.04 -35.83
N PRO A 52 -19.66 -26.83 -34.74
CA PRO A 52 -20.90 -27.34 -34.16
C PRO A 52 -21.78 -26.18 -33.68
N SER A 53 -23.09 -26.33 -33.87
CA SER A 53 -24.06 -25.33 -33.37
C SER A 53 -23.97 -25.20 -31.86
N THR A 54 -24.30 -24.01 -31.34
CA THR A 54 -24.33 -23.70 -29.90
C THR A 54 -25.15 -24.72 -29.09
N ASN A 55 -26.18 -25.32 -29.70
CA ASN A 55 -26.97 -26.38 -29.08
C ASN A 55 -26.21 -27.72 -28.95
N ALA A 56 -25.30 -28.04 -29.86
CA ALA A 56 -24.46 -29.23 -29.76
C ALA A 56 -23.38 -29.09 -28.68
N LEU A 57 -22.88 -27.87 -28.43
CA LEU A 57 -21.96 -27.56 -27.33
C LEU A 57 -22.65 -27.60 -25.96
N ILE A 58 -23.91 -27.15 -25.89
CA ILE A 58 -24.74 -27.23 -24.68
C ILE A 58 -25.06 -28.69 -24.33
N GLU A 59 -25.39 -29.54 -25.31
CA GLU A 59 -25.64 -30.96 -25.06
C GLU A 59 -24.36 -31.76 -24.72
N ALA A 60 -23.20 -31.36 -25.26
CA ALA A 60 -21.91 -31.93 -24.86
C ALA A 60 -21.53 -31.53 -23.41
N ALA A 61 -21.83 -30.30 -22.99
CA ALA A 61 -21.60 -29.83 -21.62
C ALA A 61 -22.55 -30.50 -20.61
N LYS A 62 -23.82 -30.74 -20.98
CA LYS A 62 -24.78 -31.48 -20.16
C LYS A 62 -24.38 -32.95 -19.96
N ARG A 63 -23.86 -33.62 -20.99
CA ARG A 63 -23.35 -35.00 -20.86
C ARG A 63 -22.13 -35.09 -19.93
N ARG A 64 -21.23 -34.08 -19.97
CA ARG A 64 -20.05 -34.01 -19.09
C ARG A 64 -20.37 -33.73 -17.62
N LEU A 65 -21.49 -33.06 -17.34
CA LEU A 65 -21.98 -32.82 -15.98
C LEU A 65 -22.69 -34.03 -15.36
N VAL A 66 -23.28 -34.91 -16.17
CA VAL A 66 -23.89 -36.16 -15.70
C VAL A 66 -22.82 -37.22 -15.38
N ASP A 67 -21.72 -37.29 -16.15
CA ASP A 67 -20.63 -38.24 -15.92
C ASP A 67 -19.73 -37.91 -14.71
N MET A 68 -19.70 -36.67 -14.23
CA MET A 68 -18.98 -36.30 -12.99
C MET A 68 -19.77 -36.57 -11.70
N SER A 69 -21.05 -36.95 -11.80
CA SER A 69 -21.91 -37.24 -10.63
C SER A 69 -22.00 -38.73 -10.27
N ARG A 70 -21.28 -39.60 -10.99
CA ARG A 70 -21.20 -41.05 -10.72
C ARG A 70 -19.76 -41.53 -10.76
N GLY A 71 -19.05 -41.47 -9.63
CA GLY A 71 -17.72 -42.07 -9.56
C GLY A 71 -16.90 -41.76 -8.32
N TYR A 72 -17.40 -42.12 -7.13
CA TYR A 72 -16.54 -42.49 -6.01
C TYR A 72 -17.20 -43.60 -5.19
N SER A 73 -16.88 -44.84 -5.53
CA SER A 73 -17.05 -46.01 -4.66
C SER A 73 -15.91 -46.99 -4.93
N HIS A 74 -15.20 -47.35 -3.86
CA HIS A 74 -14.04 -48.23 -3.80
C HIS A 74 -14.17 -49.56 -4.56
N THR A 75 -13.04 -50.05 -5.10
CA THR A 75 -12.71 -51.48 -5.13
C THR A 75 -11.24 -51.71 -4.72
N PRO A 76 -10.94 -52.83 -4.05
CA PRO A 76 -9.65 -53.08 -3.41
C PRO A 76 -8.66 -53.78 -4.34
N ARG A 77 -7.35 -53.59 -4.09
CA ARG A 77 -6.31 -54.49 -4.63
C ARG A 77 -5.91 -55.48 -3.55
N VAL A 78 -6.12 -56.75 -3.89
CA VAL A 78 -5.55 -57.93 -3.26
C VAL A 78 -4.09 -58.04 -3.68
N SER A 79 -3.19 -58.21 -2.72
CA SER A 79 -1.97 -59.00 -2.88
C SER A 79 -1.66 -59.61 -1.53
N ASP A 80 -1.55 -60.94 -1.56
CA ASP A 80 -1.21 -61.82 -0.46
C ASP A 80 0.10 -61.41 0.23
N ASP A 81 0.11 -61.48 1.55
CA ASP A 81 1.19 -62.13 2.32
C ASP A 81 0.72 -62.26 3.78
N ALA A 82 0.73 -63.50 4.26
CA ALA A 82 0.48 -63.88 5.63
C ALA A 82 1.79 -63.81 6.43
N ASP A 83 1.77 -63.23 7.64
CA ASP A 83 2.03 -63.98 8.88
C ASP A 83 2.10 -63.09 10.14
N SER A 84 1.44 -63.58 11.19
CA SER A 84 1.76 -63.51 12.63
C SER A 84 1.55 -62.21 13.45
N GLU A 85 0.57 -62.36 14.36
CA GLU A 85 0.64 -62.18 15.83
C GLU A 85 0.70 -60.79 16.52
N ALA A 86 -0.42 -60.51 17.20
CA ALA A 86 -0.57 -60.33 18.65
C ALA A 86 -0.37 -58.95 19.35
N SER A 87 -1.44 -58.58 20.08
CA SER A 87 -1.51 -57.77 21.32
C SER A 87 -1.22 -56.26 21.20
N GLY A 88 -1.84 -55.32 21.92
CA GLY A 88 -2.88 -55.31 22.94
C GLY A 88 -2.97 -53.90 23.58
N LYS A 89 -4.17 -53.57 24.09
CA LYS A 89 -4.47 -52.62 25.20
C LYS A 89 -4.20 -51.10 25.07
N SER A 90 -5.30 -50.35 25.09
CA SER A 90 -5.72 -49.32 26.08
C SER A 90 -4.65 -48.58 26.90
N ALA A 91 -4.68 -47.24 26.90
CA ALA A 91 -5.10 -46.43 28.07
C ALA A 91 -4.93 -44.92 27.83
N ALA A 92 -5.93 -44.15 28.28
CA ALA A 92 -5.89 -42.71 28.47
C ALA A 92 -5.19 -42.33 29.79
N SER A 93 -4.55 -41.16 29.85
CA SER A 93 -4.25 -40.49 31.13
C SER A 93 -4.02 -38.98 31.01
N LYS A 94 -4.97 -38.24 31.63
CA LYS A 94 -4.85 -37.06 32.51
C LYS A 94 -3.71 -36.05 32.34
N LYS A 95 -4.12 -34.78 32.13
CA LYS A 95 -3.44 -33.55 32.57
C LYS A 95 -3.80 -33.23 34.04
N PRO A 96 -2.94 -32.52 34.79
CA PRO A 96 -3.35 -31.80 36.00
C PRO A 96 -3.35 -30.27 35.79
N ASN A 97 -4.33 -29.62 36.43
CA ASN A 97 -4.39 -28.18 36.73
C ASN A 97 -3.51 -27.86 37.96
N PHE A 98 -3.03 -26.61 38.04
CA PHE A 98 -2.57 -25.98 39.27
C PHE A 98 -3.14 -24.57 39.34
N GLU A 99 -3.76 -24.24 40.47
CA GLU A 99 -4.27 -22.92 40.87
C GLU A 99 -3.51 -22.40 42.10
N THR A 100 -3.77 -21.11 42.42
CA THR A 100 -3.52 -20.36 43.68
C THR A 100 -2.15 -19.67 43.78
N ASN A 101 -1.95 -18.43 44.27
CA ASN A 101 -2.70 -17.46 45.10
C ASN A 101 -2.11 -16.03 44.83
N ALA A 102 -2.92 -14.96 44.71
CA ALA A 102 -3.30 -13.94 45.72
C ALA A 102 -2.22 -12.92 46.16
N ALA A 103 -2.50 -11.61 46.00
CA ALA A 103 -2.44 -10.55 47.03
C ALA A 103 -2.34 -9.09 46.45
N ASP A 104 -3.24 -8.24 46.97
CA ASP A 104 -3.11 -6.81 47.37
C ASP A 104 -2.74 -5.66 46.40
N SER A 105 -3.67 -4.71 46.24
CA SER A 105 -3.66 -3.46 47.04
C SER A 105 -4.79 -2.48 46.62
N LYS A 106 -5.54 -2.00 47.60
CA LYS A 106 -6.52 -0.90 47.51
C LYS A 106 -5.82 0.44 47.73
N LEU A 107 -6.20 1.47 46.97
CA LEU A 107 -5.99 2.88 47.31
C LEU A 107 -7.14 3.73 46.73
N GLN A 108 -7.84 4.48 47.59
CA GLN A 108 -8.67 5.66 47.27
C GLN A 108 -7.91 6.93 47.72
N PRO A 109 -8.20 8.13 47.16
CA PRO A 109 -9.21 9.08 47.72
C PRO A 109 -10.04 9.82 46.63
N GLN A 110 -11.32 10.22 46.82
CA GLN A 110 -11.85 11.52 47.34
C GLN A 110 -11.17 12.78 46.74
N ASP A 111 -11.79 13.86 46.24
CA ASP A 111 -13.17 14.42 46.18
C ASP A 111 -13.22 15.58 45.13
N ALA A 112 -14.44 16.02 44.77
CA ALA A 112 -14.87 17.40 44.41
C ALA A 112 -15.48 17.65 42.99
N GLN A 113 -16.83 17.81 42.99
CA GLN A 113 -17.70 18.84 42.37
C GLN A 113 -17.24 19.53 41.06
N SER A 114 -18.04 19.72 39.99
CA SER A 114 -19.42 20.23 39.93
C SER A 114 -20.05 20.09 38.51
N ASP A 115 -21.38 20.21 38.47
CA ASP A 115 -22.26 20.64 37.37
C ASP A 115 -22.60 19.71 36.20
N ALA A 116 -23.74 19.03 36.35
CA ALA A 116 -24.59 18.54 35.27
C ALA A 116 -25.95 19.26 35.31
N PRO A 117 -26.61 19.51 34.16
CA PRO A 117 -28.06 19.66 34.11
C PRO A 117 -28.75 18.40 33.55
N SER A 118 -29.82 18.04 34.26
CA SER A 118 -31.03 17.31 33.86
C SER A 118 -30.92 15.97 33.14
N ARG A 119 -31.22 14.93 33.92
CA ARG A 119 -31.77 13.63 33.49
C ARG A 119 -33.12 13.83 32.79
N ASP A 120 -33.24 13.33 31.58
CA ASP A 120 -34.49 12.73 31.11
C ASP A 120 -34.35 11.20 31.22
N THR A 121 -35.31 10.62 31.92
CA THR A 121 -35.49 9.19 32.18
C THR A 121 -35.67 8.41 30.89
N VAL A 122 -34.80 7.42 30.65
CA VAL A 122 -35.08 6.31 29.74
C VAL A 122 -35.12 5.06 30.61
N GLU A 123 -36.29 4.43 30.64
CA GLU A 123 -36.51 3.13 31.26
C GLU A 123 -35.57 2.09 30.63
N ASP A 124 -34.87 1.36 31.49
CA ASP A 124 -34.20 0.11 31.14
C ASP A 124 -35.26 -0.92 30.75
N THR A 125 -35.33 -1.26 29.47
CA THR A 125 -35.79 -2.58 29.04
C THR A 125 -34.59 -3.33 28.49
N ASP A 126 -34.11 -4.24 29.31
CA ASP A 126 -33.20 -5.33 28.99
C ASP A 126 -33.87 -6.22 27.95
N ASP A 127 -33.38 -6.20 26.70
CA ASP A 127 -33.67 -7.21 25.70
C ASP A 127 -32.36 -7.64 25.04
N SER A 128 -31.82 -8.73 25.57
CA SER A 128 -30.73 -9.50 25.01
C SER A 128 -31.19 -10.21 23.73
N ALA A 129 -30.34 -10.11 22.69
CA ALA A 129 -30.36 -10.87 21.43
C ALA A 129 -31.43 -10.50 20.40
N SER A 130 -31.10 -9.56 19.49
CA SER A 130 -31.74 -9.51 18.17
C SER A 130 -30.85 -8.80 17.13
N SER A 131 -30.48 -9.56 16.10
CA SER A 131 -29.92 -9.19 14.79
C SER A 131 -28.70 -8.23 14.74
N LEU A 132 -27.57 -8.79 14.27
CA LEU A 132 -26.48 -7.96 13.73
C LEU A 132 -27.02 -7.15 12.54
N PRO A 133 -26.73 -5.83 12.44
CA PRO A 133 -27.29 -5.00 11.39
C PRO A 133 -26.76 -5.41 10.00
N ILE A 134 -27.66 -5.50 9.02
CA ILE A 134 -27.40 -5.96 7.66
C ILE A 134 -26.73 -4.86 6.82
N PHE A 135 -25.83 -5.25 5.92
CA PHE A 135 -25.22 -4.37 4.93
C PHE A 135 -26.26 -3.99 3.86
N ASN A 136 -26.49 -2.68 3.65
CA ASN A 136 -27.56 -2.12 2.82
C ASN A 136 -28.99 -2.34 3.35
N ASP A 137 -29.18 -2.01 4.62
CA ASP A 137 -30.49 -1.90 5.28
C ASP A 137 -31.48 -1.01 4.47
N SER A 138 -32.67 -1.55 4.17
CA SER A 138 -33.66 -0.93 3.29
C SER A 138 -34.34 0.30 3.88
N ASP A 139 -34.31 0.45 5.20
CA ASP A 139 -35.07 1.48 5.91
C ASP A 139 -34.39 2.86 5.89
N VAL A 140 -33.18 2.96 5.32
CA VAL A 140 -32.36 4.19 5.29
C VAL A 140 -31.82 4.45 3.89
N ARG A 141 -32.68 4.50 2.87
CA ARG A 141 -32.27 4.99 1.53
C ARG A 141 -32.26 6.52 1.50
N GLY A 142 -31.10 7.12 1.27
CA GLY A 142 -30.99 8.57 1.03
C GLY A 142 -31.67 8.98 -0.28
N THR A 143 -32.51 10.02 -0.24
CA THR A 143 -33.17 10.55 -1.44
C THR A 143 -32.27 11.56 -2.15
N GLY A 144 -31.99 11.31 -3.44
CA GLY A 144 -31.31 12.27 -4.32
C GLY A 144 -29.90 11.86 -4.69
N THR A 145 -29.74 11.30 -5.88
CA THR A 145 -28.46 11.00 -6.49
C THR A 145 -28.21 11.94 -7.66
N PRO A 146 -27.08 12.67 -7.71
CA PRO A 146 -26.58 13.26 -8.94
C PRO A 146 -26.58 12.20 -10.05
N SER A 147 -26.98 12.55 -11.28
CA SER A 147 -27.32 11.61 -12.37
C SER A 147 -26.26 10.58 -12.79
N ARG A 148 -25.06 10.60 -12.22
CA ARG A 148 -23.97 9.63 -12.43
C ARG A 148 -23.59 8.79 -11.20
N LEU A 149 -24.12 9.11 -10.03
CA LEU A 149 -23.86 8.35 -8.80
C LEU A 149 -24.88 7.22 -8.65
N SER A 150 -24.44 6.08 -8.15
CA SER A 150 -25.33 4.97 -7.75
C SER A 150 -26.18 5.35 -6.56
N GLU A 151 -27.26 4.59 -6.31
CA GLU A 151 -27.99 4.67 -5.04
C GLU A 151 -27.06 4.63 -3.82
N TRP A 152 -27.47 5.32 -2.76
CA TRP A 152 -26.77 5.30 -1.48
C TRP A 152 -26.83 3.91 -0.86
N LEU A 153 -25.67 3.47 -0.40
CA LEU A 153 -25.44 2.22 0.30
C LEU A 153 -24.93 2.54 1.71
N ILE A 154 -25.18 1.62 2.65
CA ILE A 154 -24.91 1.86 4.07
C ILE A 154 -24.32 0.62 4.70
N THR A 155 -23.22 0.81 5.42
CA THR A 155 -22.61 -0.27 6.20
C THR A 155 -23.45 -0.60 7.45
N PRO A 156 -23.30 -1.81 8.01
CA PRO A 156 -23.66 -2.09 9.39
C PRO A 156 -23.06 -1.05 10.34
N ARG A 157 -23.62 -0.94 11.55
CA ARG A 157 -22.95 -0.17 12.61
C ARG A 157 -21.60 -0.82 12.90
N SER A 158 -20.53 -0.04 12.80
CA SER A 158 -19.20 -0.51 13.16
C SER A 158 -19.01 -0.53 14.68
N LEU A 159 -17.88 -1.08 15.12
CA LEU A 159 -17.44 -1.05 16.52
C LEU A 159 -17.28 0.38 17.06
N TYR A 160 -17.19 1.39 16.19
CA TYR A 160 -17.15 2.81 16.55
C TYR A 160 -18.55 3.45 16.70
N GLY A 161 -19.62 2.64 16.65
CA GLY A 161 -21.00 3.07 16.84
C GLY A 161 -21.59 3.87 15.67
N ARG A 162 -20.87 4.00 14.54
CA ARG A 162 -21.27 4.76 13.35
C ARG A 162 -21.52 3.84 12.16
N ARG A 163 -22.37 4.29 11.24
CA ARG A 163 -22.54 3.69 9.91
C ARG A 163 -21.85 4.56 8.87
N VAL A 164 -21.33 3.96 7.81
CA VAL A 164 -20.74 4.66 6.68
C VAL A 164 -21.75 4.63 5.53
N GLN A 165 -22.16 5.81 5.07
CA GLN A 165 -22.95 5.96 3.85
C GLN A 165 -22.00 6.18 2.68
N TYR A 166 -22.20 5.45 1.58
CA TYR A 166 -21.35 5.54 0.42
C TYR A 166 -22.14 5.29 -0.87
N CYS A 167 -21.61 5.76 -2.00
CA CYS A 167 -22.17 5.50 -3.32
C CYS A 167 -21.02 5.35 -4.33
N PHE A 168 -21.31 4.80 -5.49
CA PHE A 168 -20.33 4.59 -6.55
C PHE A 168 -20.46 5.65 -7.65
N LEU A 169 -19.31 6.13 -8.12
CA LEU A 169 -19.15 6.75 -9.43
C LEU A 169 -18.41 5.77 -10.32
N GLU A 170 -19.11 5.14 -11.27
CA GLU A 170 -18.49 4.18 -12.18
C GLU A 170 -18.02 4.89 -13.46
N TYR A 171 -16.79 4.58 -13.88
CA TYR A 171 -16.21 5.14 -15.10
C TYR A 171 -16.59 4.31 -16.32
N GLU A 172 -16.99 5.01 -17.37
CA GLU A 172 -17.14 4.45 -18.70
C GLU A 172 -16.08 5.06 -19.63
N PRO A 173 -15.28 4.24 -20.34
CA PRO A 173 -15.07 2.81 -20.09
C PRO A 173 -14.32 2.55 -18.78
N LEU A 174 -14.45 1.33 -18.24
CA LEU A 174 -13.52 0.82 -17.23
C LEU A 174 -12.16 0.56 -17.87
N LEU A 175 -11.08 0.85 -17.16
CA LEU A 175 -9.72 0.76 -17.67
C LEU A 175 -8.91 -0.30 -16.92
N ASP A 176 -8.15 -1.09 -17.68
CA ASP A 176 -7.00 -1.79 -17.14
C ASP A 176 -5.94 -0.76 -16.74
N SER A 177 -5.38 -0.89 -15.54
CA SER A 177 -4.38 0.04 -15.02
C SER A 177 -3.12 0.15 -15.90
N CYS A 178 -2.80 -0.87 -16.70
CA CYS A 178 -1.70 -0.83 -17.67
C CYS A 178 -1.95 0.16 -18.82
N ASN A 179 -3.21 0.49 -19.10
CA ASN A 179 -3.60 1.43 -20.16
C ASN A 179 -3.89 2.84 -19.62
N MET A 180 -3.72 3.07 -18.31
CA MET A 180 -3.97 4.37 -17.71
C MET A 180 -2.84 5.36 -18.01
N ASP A 181 -3.22 6.62 -18.23
CA ASP A 181 -2.28 7.70 -18.46
C ASP A 181 -2.57 8.94 -17.57
N MET A 182 -1.85 10.03 -17.84
CA MET A 182 -1.99 11.27 -17.06
C MET A 182 -3.37 11.92 -17.20
N THR A 183 -4.08 11.69 -18.30
CA THR A 183 -5.43 12.23 -18.51
C THR A 183 -6.44 11.54 -17.61
N ASP A 184 -6.23 10.26 -17.30
CA ASP A 184 -7.06 9.52 -16.34
C ASP A 184 -6.85 10.04 -14.91
N TRP A 185 -5.61 10.38 -14.53
CA TRP A 185 -5.36 11.04 -13.24
C TRP A 185 -6.08 12.39 -13.15
N VAL A 186 -6.08 13.17 -14.25
CA VAL A 186 -6.81 14.44 -14.33
C VAL A 186 -8.32 14.22 -14.17
N ARG A 187 -8.87 13.16 -14.78
CA ARG A 187 -10.27 12.77 -14.62
C ARG A 187 -10.59 12.49 -13.13
N ILE A 188 -9.77 11.67 -12.46
CA ILE A 188 -9.94 11.33 -11.04
C ILE A 188 -9.93 12.57 -10.16
N VAL A 189 -8.93 13.45 -10.26
CA VAL A 189 -8.87 14.65 -9.40
C VAL A 189 -9.99 15.64 -9.71
N THR A 190 -10.47 15.68 -10.96
CA THR A 190 -11.59 16.55 -11.35
C THR A 190 -12.88 16.09 -10.69
N ASP A 191 -13.13 14.78 -10.64
CA ASP A 191 -14.29 14.23 -9.94
C ASP A 191 -14.17 14.41 -8.42
N ILE A 192 -12.99 14.20 -7.83
CA ILE A 192 -12.75 14.48 -6.41
C ILE A 192 -13.02 15.96 -6.11
N GLU A 193 -12.51 16.89 -6.92
CA GLU A 193 -12.75 18.32 -6.74
C GLU A 193 -14.24 18.67 -6.82
N LYS A 194 -14.95 18.10 -7.80
CA LYS A 194 -16.39 18.31 -7.99
C LYS A 194 -17.20 17.87 -6.76
N PHE A 195 -16.82 16.75 -6.15
CA PHE A 195 -17.54 16.15 -5.03
C PHE A 195 -16.92 16.46 -3.65
N TYR A 196 -15.88 17.31 -3.62
CA TYR A 196 -15.03 17.51 -2.45
C TYR A 196 -15.79 17.96 -1.20
N TYR A 197 -16.79 18.83 -1.36
CA TYR A 197 -17.58 19.34 -0.22
C TYR A 197 -18.81 18.48 0.10
N THR A 198 -19.12 17.48 -0.73
CA THR A 198 -20.28 16.59 -0.54
C THR A 198 -19.92 15.32 0.23
N PHE A 199 -18.69 14.82 0.11
CA PHE A 199 -18.23 13.57 0.74
C PHE A 199 -17.12 13.79 1.73
N ASP A 200 -17.08 13.02 2.82
CA ASP A 200 -16.05 13.11 3.86
C ASP A 200 -14.72 12.47 3.48
N ALA A 201 -14.76 11.48 2.58
CA ALA A 201 -13.60 10.74 2.09
C ALA A 201 -13.87 10.17 0.69
N PHE A 202 -12.80 9.72 0.03
CA PHE A 202 -12.85 9.16 -1.32
C PHE A 202 -12.13 7.81 -1.36
N ILE A 203 -12.74 6.81 -1.98
CA ILE A 203 -12.12 5.52 -2.26
C ILE A 203 -12.07 5.34 -3.78
N ILE A 204 -10.88 5.08 -4.30
CA ILE A 204 -10.60 4.88 -5.71
C ILE A 204 -10.29 3.41 -5.92
N LEU A 205 -11.20 2.70 -6.59
CA LEU A 205 -10.97 1.34 -7.04
C LEU A 205 -10.08 1.37 -8.29
N HIS A 206 -8.93 0.70 -8.23
CA HIS A 206 -7.89 0.81 -9.22
C HIS A 206 -7.23 -0.55 -9.48
N GLY A 207 -6.78 -0.81 -10.71
CA GLY A 207 -5.97 -1.98 -11.02
C GLY A 207 -4.59 -1.92 -10.35
N THR A 208 -3.99 -3.06 -10.02
CA THR A 208 -2.81 -3.10 -9.15
C THR A 208 -1.52 -2.67 -9.86
N ASP A 209 -1.40 -2.82 -11.18
CA ASP A 209 -0.11 -2.65 -11.88
C ASP A 209 0.44 -1.23 -11.86
N THR A 210 -0.43 -0.22 -11.97
CA THR A 210 -0.02 1.19 -11.95
C THR A 210 -0.53 1.95 -10.73
N MET A 211 -1.06 1.24 -9.73
CA MET A 211 -1.67 1.84 -8.53
C MET A 211 -0.71 2.79 -7.79
N SER A 212 0.57 2.42 -7.64
CA SER A 212 1.60 3.26 -7.01
C SER A 212 1.86 4.56 -7.77
N TYR A 213 1.79 4.53 -9.11
CA TYR A 213 1.89 5.73 -9.94
C TYR A 213 0.70 6.66 -9.71
N THR A 214 -0.52 6.11 -9.78
CA THR A 214 -1.74 6.90 -9.55
C THR A 214 -1.76 7.50 -8.14
N ALA A 215 -1.48 6.71 -7.10
CA ALA A 215 -1.43 7.19 -5.73
C ALA A 215 -0.38 8.32 -5.56
N SER A 216 0.78 8.19 -6.21
CA SER A 216 1.81 9.24 -6.22
C SER A 216 1.36 10.50 -6.95
N ALA A 217 0.79 10.38 -8.15
CA ALA A 217 0.32 11.51 -8.95
C ALA A 217 -0.76 12.30 -8.21
N LEU A 218 -1.80 11.61 -7.71
CA LEU A 218 -2.90 12.22 -6.98
C LEU A 218 -2.40 12.94 -5.71
N SER A 219 -1.37 12.42 -5.03
CA SER A 219 -0.77 13.06 -3.87
C SER A 219 -0.26 14.48 -4.16
N PHE A 220 0.37 14.68 -5.32
CA PHE A 220 0.82 16.02 -5.75
C PHE A 220 -0.31 16.87 -6.29
N MET A 221 -1.22 16.27 -7.06
CA MET A 221 -2.31 16.97 -7.74
C MET A 221 -3.37 17.50 -6.77
N LEU A 222 -3.64 16.79 -5.67
CA LEU A 222 -4.60 17.20 -4.62
C LEU A 222 -3.89 18.07 -3.58
N GLN A 223 -3.81 19.38 -3.85
CA GLN A 223 -3.20 20.34 -2.94
C GLN A 223 -4.16 20.71 -1.79
N ASN A 224 -3.61 20.87 -0.59
CA ASN A 224 -4.34 21.23 0.63
C ASN A 224 -5.48 20.23 0.92
N LEU A 225 -5.19 18.95 0.69
CA LEU A 225 -6.09 17.86 1.00
C LEU A 225 -6.33 17.81 2.52
N GLY A 226 -7.60 17.85 2.91
CA GLY A 226 -8.07 17.78 4.29
C GLY A 226 -8.94 16.55 4.56
N LYS A 227 -9.05 15.66 3.58
CA LYS A 227 -9.92 14.48 3.57
C LYS A 227 -9.13 13.24 3.20
N THR A 228 -9.61 12.08 3.60
CA THR A 228 -8.96 10.81 3.31
C THR A 228 -9.24 10.37 1.87
N VAL A 229 -8.18 10.08 1.12
CA VAL A 229 -8.27 9.52 -0.23
C VAL A 229 -7.53 8.18 -0.23
N ILE A 230 -8.25 7.08 -0.43
CA ILE A 230 -7.69 5.72 -0.42
C ILE A 230 -7.75 5.14 -1.83
N VAL A 231 -6.60 4.79 -2.38
CA VAL A 231 -6.51 3.96 -3.58
C VAL A 231 -6.43 2.50 -3.14
N THR A 232 -7.29 1.64 -3.69
CA THR A 232 -7.34 0.22 -3.36
C THR A 232 -7.76 -0.61 -4.57
N GLY A 233 -7.62 -1.92 -4.49
CA GLY A 233 -7.96 -2.85 -5.56
C GLY A 233 -7.89 -4.30 -5.08
N SER A 234 -7.68 -5.23 -6.01
CA SER A 234 -7.53 -6.64 -5.69
C SER A 234 -6.66 -7.36 -6.73
N GLN A 235 -5.98 -8.44 -6.30
CA GLN A 235 -5.31 -9.35 -7.24
C GLN A 235 -6.31 -10.29 -7.89
N VAL A 236 -7.33 -10.70 -7.13
CA VAL A 236 -8.41 -11.57 -7.64
C VAL A 236 -9.68 -10.75 -7.79
N PRO A 237 -10.42 -10.85 -8.92
CA PRO A 237 -11.67 -10.14 -9.09
C PRO A 237 -12.66 -10.43 -7.94
N ILE A 238 -13.37 -9.41 -7.47
CA ILE A 238 -14.36 -9.54 -6.38
C ILE A 238 -15.50 -10.52 -6.70
N ALA A 239 -15.64 -10.89 -7.98
CA ALA A 239 -16.57 -11.88 -8.49
C ALA A 239 -16.29 -13.29 -7.94
N GLU A 240 -15.01 -13.61 -7.79
CA GLU A 240 -14.52 -14.92 -7.40
C GLU A 240 -14.80 -15.21 -5.93
N VAL A 241 -14.98 -16.49 -5.57
CA VAL A 241 -15.31 -16.89 -4.20
C VAL A 241 -14.17 -16.55 -3.23
N ARG A 242 -12.94 -16.85 -3.62
CA ARG A 242 -11.73 -16.56 -2.83
C ARG A 242 -11.02 -15.37 -3.45
N ASN A 243 -11.26 -14.19 -2.91
CA ASN A 243 -10.64 -12.95 -3.37
C ASN A 243 -10.21 -12.07 -2.20
N ASP A 244 -9.27 -11.17 -2.47
CA ASP A 244 -8.80 -10.12 -1.57
C ASP A 244 -9.59 -8.81 -1.70
N GLY A 245 -10.40 -8.66 -2.74
CA GLY A 245 -11.15 -7.44 -3.04
C GLY A 245 -12.23 -7.09 -2.02
N ILE A 246 -12.90 -8.07 -1.43
CA ILE A 246 -13.89 -7.82 -0.37
C ILE A 246 -13.20 -7.20 0.85
N GLU A 247 -12.14 -7.84 1.35
CA GLU A 247 -11.39 -7.38 2.53
C GLU A 247 -10.72 -6.01 2.28
N ASN A 248 -10.09 -5.83 1.11
CA ASN A 248 -9.47 -4.57 0.74
C ASN A 248 -10.51 -3.43 0.65
N PHE A 249 -11.69 -3.67 0.08
CA PHE A 249 -12.73 -2.66 -0.02
C PHE A 249 -13.38 -2.32 1.33
N LEU A 250 -13.73 -3.34 2.13
CA LEU A 250 -14.31 -3.14 3.45
C LEU A 250 -13.34 -2.46 4.43
N GLY A 251 -12.06 -2.83 4.38
CA GLY A 251 -11.03 -2.15 5.15
C GLY A 251 -10.86 -0.69 4.75
N ALA A 252 -10.86 -0.39 3.44
CA ALA A 252 -10.84 0.99 2.95
C ALA A 252 -12.06 1.80 3.41
N LEU A 253 -13.27 1.23 3.34
CA LEU A 253 -14.50 1.85 3.85
C LEU A 253 -14.44 2.11 5.36
N THR A 254 -13.94 1.15 6.12
CA THR A 254 -13.79 1.24 7.58
C THR A 254 -12.83 2.38 7.94
N ILE A 255 -11.69 2.48 7.26
CA ILE A 255 -10.73 3.56 7.47
C ILE A 255 -11.35 4.91 7.10
N ALA A 256 -11.88 5.03 5.89
CA ALA A 256 -12.43 6.27 5.35
C ALA A 256 -13.61 6.82 6.17
N GLY A 257 -14.43 5.94 6.75
CA GLY A 257 -15.60 6.32 7.54
C GLY A 257 -15.34 6.67 9.01
N HIS A 258 -14.15 6.33 9.53
CA HIS A 258 -13.86 6.45 10.97
C HIS A 258 -12.61 7.28 11.30
N PHE A 259 -11.69 7.44 10.36
CA PHE A 259 -10.43 8.15 10.58
C PHE A 259 -10.21 9.22 9.51
N VAL A 260 -9.70 10.38 9.95
CA VAL A 260 -9.28 11.46 9.04
C VAL A 260 -7.77 11.43 8.90
N VAL A 261 -7.31 10.73 7.87
CA VAL A 261 -5.92 10.73 7.38
C VAL A 261 -5.90 11.61 6.13
N PRO A 262 -5.53 12.91 6.21
CA PRO A 262 -5.69 13.88 5.12
C PRO A 262 -4.59 13.76 4.07
N GLU A 263 -4.44 12.55 3.52
CA GLU A 263 -3.43 12.18 2.55
C GLU A 263 -4.05 11.32 1.44
N VAL A 264 -3.35 11.24 0.31
CA VAL A 264 -3.58 10.16 -0.64
C VAL A 264 -2.82 8.93 -0.16
N THR A 265 -3.55 7.85 0.04
CA THR A 265 -3.08 6.62 0.66
C THR A 265 -3.36 5.43 -0.23
N LEU A 266 -2.64 4.33 0.01
CA LEU A 266 -2.87 3.04 -0.65
C LEU A 266 -3.20 2.01 0.43
N TYR A 267 -4.35 1.35 0.31
CA TYR A 267 -4.77 0.31 1.25
C TYR A 267 -4.70 -1.07 0.59
N PHE A 268 -3.93 -1.98 1.18
CA PHE A 268 -3.82 -3.36 0.72
C PHE A 268 -3.38 -4.27 1.86
N ASN A 269 -3.95 -5.47 1.94
CA ASN A 269 -3.54 -6.51 2.89
C ASN A 269 -3.37 -5.97 4.33
N ASN A 270 -4.44 -5.38 4.86
CA ASN A 270 -4.53 -4.87 6.23
C ASN A 270 -3.56 -3.73 6.59
N LYS A 271 -2.97 -3.07 5.59
CA LYS A 271 -2.03 -1.94 5.78
C LYS A 271 -2.49 -0.74 4.95
N LEU A 272 -2.56 0.43 5.59
CA LEU A 272 -2.69 1.71 4.90
C LEU A 272 -1.31 2.36 4.81
N PHE A 273 -0.86 2.64 3.60
CA PHE A 273 0.41 3.27 3.34
C PHE A 273 0.21 4.71 2.85
N ARG A 274 1.22 5.57 3.07
CA ARG A 274 1.31 6.84 2.35
C ARG A 274 1.48 6.54 0.86
N GLY A 275 0.56 7.00 0.01
CA GLY A 275 0.46 6.55 -1.38
C GLY A 275 1.71 6.80 -2.21
N ASN A 276 2.36 7.94 -2.01
CA ASN A 276 3.59 8.33 -2.71
C ASN A 276 4.88 7.66 -2.16
N ARG A 277 4.75 6.69 -1.26
CA ARG A 277 5.83 5.86 -0.72
C ARG A 277 5.68 4.38 -1.08
N CYS A 278 4.68 4.03 -1.88
CA CYS A 278 4.35 2.64 -2.21
C CYS A 278 5.02 2.17 -3.49
N VAL A 279 5.31 0.87 -3.53
CA VAL A 279 5.71 0.12 -4.73
C VAL A 279 4.98 -1.22 -4.75
N LYS A 280 4.65 -1.74 -5.94
CA LYS A 280 4.16 -3.12 -6.10
C LYS A 280 5.38 -4.04 -6.11
N THR A 281 5.49 -4.93 -5.14
CA THR A 281 6.64 -5.84 -4.97
C THR A 281 6.34 -7.28 -5.32
N ASP A 282 5.07 -7.68 -5.29
CA ASP A 282 4.65 -9.02 -5.66
C ASP A 282 3.58 -8.97 -6.75
N ALA A 283 3.68 -9.88 -7.71
CA ALA A 283 2.77 -9.98 -8.85
C ALA A 283 1.58 -10.90 -8.57
N MET A 284 1.65 -11.74 -7.54
CA MET A 284 0.69 -12.82 -7.28
C MET A 284 0.17 -12.84 -5.83
N ASP A 285 1.01 -12.52 -4.84
CA ASP A 285 0.60 -12.55 -3.43
C ASP A 285 -0.41 -11.44 -3.11
N PHE A 286 -1.28 -11.67 -2.13
CA PHE A 286 -2.13 -10.64 -1.56
C PHE A 286 -1.30 -9.58 -0.84
N ASP A 287 -0.12 -9.91 -0.32
CA ASP A 287 0.84 -8.91 0.17
C ASP A 287 1.62 -8.20 -0.97
N ALA A 288 0.88 -7.68 -1.95
CA ALA A 288 1.44 -7.18 -3.20
C ALA A 288 2.19 -5.85 -3.10
N PHE A 289 1.89 -5.03 -2.09
CA PHE A 289 2.42 -3.67 -1.96
C PHE A 289 3.21 -3.49 -0.67
N THR A 290 4.28 -2.71 -0.76
CA THR A 290 5.07 -2.30 0.40
C THR A 290 5.46 -0.84 0.33
N SER A 291 5.92 -0.31 1.46
CA SER A 291 6.53 1.01 1.56
C SER A 291 7.97 0.85 2.10
N PRO A 292 8.98 0.74 1.22
CA PRO A 292 10.31 0.31 1.64
C PRO A 292 11.04 1.29 2.59
N ASN A 293 10.74 2.59 2.44
CA ASN A 293 11.44 3.67 3.12
C ASN A 293 10.54 4.44 4.11
N PHE A 294 9.32 3.98 4.35
CA PHE A 294 8.38 4.63 5.28
C PHE A 294 7.44 3.61 5.92
N ALA A 295 7.06 3.80 7.19
CA ALA A 295 6.16 2.88 7.87
C ALA A 295 4.71 3.02 7.36
N PRO A 296 3.87 1.98 7.45
CA PRO A 296 2.43 2.11 7.25
C PRO A 296 1.83 3.16 8.20
N LEU A 297 0.87 3.95 7.69
CA LEU A 297 0.12 4.92 8.47
C LEU A 297 -0.95 4.26 9.35
N VAL A 298 -1.52 3.15 8.88
CA VAL A 298 -2.51 2.36 9.64
C VAL A 298 -2.22 0.89 9.48
N ARG A 299 -2.38 0.13 10.57
CA ARG A 299 -2.43 -1.34 10.56
C ARG A 299 -3.80 -1.78 11.04
N VAL A 300 -4.44 -2.66 10.28
CA VAL A 300 -5.75 -3.21 10.60
C VAL A 300 -5.54 -4.62 11.15
N GLY A 301 -5.85 -4.82 12.43
CA GLY A 301 -5.88 -6.12 13.08
C GLY A 301 -7.21 -6.32 13.78
N VAL A 302 -7.18 -6.93 14.97
CA VAL A 302 -8.32 -6.91 15.89
C VAL A 302 -8.68 -5.46 16.23
N ASP A 303 -7.65 -4.66 16.50
CA ASP A 303 -7.74 -3.21 16.64
C ASP A 303 -7.19 -2.50 15.39
N ILE A 304 -7.61 -1.26 15.17
CA ILE A 304 -7.06 -0.40 14.12
C ILE A 304 -6.04 0.55 14.74
N GLU A 305 -4.77 0.34 14.40
CA GLU A 305 -3.66 1.13 14.92
C GLU A 305 -3.28 2.23 13.92
N VAL A 306 -3.43 3.49 14.31
CA VAL A 306 -3.04 4.65 13.47
C VAL A 306 -1.75 5.27 14.00
N ALA A 307 -0.75 5.40 13.14
CA ALA A 307 0.51 6.08 13.42
C ALA A 307 0.34 7.61 13.30
N TRP A 308 -0.47 8.22 14.18
CA TRP A 308 -0.76 9.67 14.16
C TRP A 308 0.44 10.62 14.10
N PRO A 309 1.62 10.30 14.68
CA PRO A 309 2.82 11.13 14.52
C PRO A 309 3.35 11.18 13.08
N GLU A 310 3.10 10.13 12.29
CA GLU A 310 3.57 10.00 10.92
C GLU A 310 2.60 10.62 9.89
N VAL A 311 1.33 10.78 10.26
CA VAL A 311 0.28 11.38 9.42
C VAL A 311 0.57 12.88 9.21
N LEU A 312 0.60 13.31 7.95
CA LEU A 312 0.74 14.72 7.60
C LEU A 312 -0.48 15.49 8.10
N ARG A 313 -0.23 16.60 8.79
CA ARG A 313 -1.28 17.53 9.22
C ARG A 313 -1.23 18.78 8.37
N PRO A 314 -2.39 19.28 7.89
CA PRO A 314 -2.44 20.61 7.29
C PRO A 314 -1.82 21.63 8.24
N ASN A 315 -0.80 22.35 7.77
CA ASN A 315 -0.09 23.37 8.55
C ASN A 315 -0.55 24.79 8.20
N ALA A 316 -1.49 24.92 7.26
CA ALA A 316 -2.08 26.17 6.83
C ALA A 316 -3.58 25.99 6.55
N ILE A 317 -4.35 27.06 6.76
CA ILE A 317 -5.77 27.12 6.41
C ILE A 317 -5.83 27.63 4.97
N GLU A 318 -5.57 26.75 4.01
CA GLU A 318 -5.71 27.05 2.59
C GLU A 318 -6.86 26.21 1.99
N PRO A 319 -7.60 26.75 1.01
CA PRO A 319 -8.62 25.98 0.32
C PRO A 319 -8.00 24.82 -0.46
N PHE A 320 -8.77 23.72 -0.53
CA PHE A 320 -8.46 22.59 -1.39
C PHE A 320 -8.38 23.02 -2.86
N TYR A 321 -7.42 22.46 -3.60
CA TYR A 321 -7.24 22.74 -5.03
C TYR A 321 -6.71 21.50 -5.77
N ALA A 322 -7.33 21.17 -6.92
CA ALA A 322 -6.86 20.10 -7.80
C ALA A 322 -6.04 20.64 -8.98
N HIS A 323 -4.76 20.28 -9.07
CA HIS A 323 -3.93 20.55 -10.24
C HIS A 323 -4.24 19.55 -11.36
N LYS A 324 -4.62 20.08 -12.53
CA LYS A 324 -5.10 19.29 -13.68
C LYS A 324 -4.14 19.28 -14.87
N GLN A 325 -2.89 19.70 -14.65
CA GLN A 325 -1.86 19.76 -15.69
C GLN A 325 -0.65 18.94 -15.25
N MET A 326 -0.36 17.91 -16.03
CA MET A 326 0.81 17.04 -15.91
C MET A 326 1.61 17.15 -17.21
N ASN A 327 2.92 17.00 -17.13
CA ASN A 327 3.78 17.00 -18.32
C ASN A 327 4.12 15.57 -18.72
N SER A 328 3.72 15.16 -19.92
CA SER A 328 3.96 13.83 -20.47
C SER A 328 5.37 13.63 -21.05
N ASN A 329 6.16 14.69 -21.22
CA ASN A 329 7.54 14.61 -21.73
C ASN A 329 8.53 14.24 -20.62
N VAL A 330 8.18 13.24 -19.82
CA VAL A 330 9.03 12.64 -18.78
C VAL A 330 9.27 11.18 -19.06
N ALA A 331 10.41 10.65 -18.63
CA ALA A 331 10.74 9.25 -18.82
C ALA A 331 11.56 8.69 -17.65
N THR A 332 11.63 7.36 -17.56
CA THR A 332 12.51 6.65 -16.62
C THR A 332 13.55 5.86 -17.40
N LEU A 333 14.83 6.05 -17.09
CA LEU A 333 15.94 5.30 -17.64
C LEU A 333 16.62 4.50 -16.55
N ARG A 334 16.56 3.17 -16.64
CA ARG A 334 17.29 2.27 -15.74
C ARG A 334 18.69 2.00 -16.28
N LEU A 335 19.72 2.33 -15.51
CA LEU A 335 21.09 1.97 -15.85
C LEU A 335 21.31 0.45 -15.74
N PHE A 336 22.09 -0.11 -16.66
CA PHE A 336 22.58 -1.48 -16.56
C PHE A 336 24.02 -1.55 -17.06
N PRO A 337 24.81 -2.55 -16.59
CA PRO A 337 26.19 -2.72 -17.06
C PRO A 337 26.23 -2.88 -18.58
N GLY A 338 26.99 -2.00 -19.25
CA GLY A 338 27.11 -2.01 -20.71
C GLY A 338 26.20 -1.03 -21.46
N LEU A 339 25.34 -0.26 -20.77
CA LEU A 339 24.57 0.82 -21.41
C LEU A 339 25.51 1.76 -22.20
N SER A 340 25.17 2.01 -23.45
CA SER A 340 26.00 2.80 -24.36
C SER A 340 25.72 4.31 -24.20
N PRO A 341 26.75 5.18 -24.31
CA PRO A 341 26.54 6.63 -24.33
C PRO A 341 25.56 7.07 -25.44
N THR A 342 25.60 6.40 -26.60
CA THR A 342 24.68 6.67 -27.72
C THR A 342 23.22 6.41 -27.34
N SER A 343 22.95 5.31 -26.61
CA SER A 343 21.60 5.01 -26.11
C SER A 343 21.12 6.09 -25.14
N VAL A 344 22.00 6.57 -24.25
CA VAL A 344 21.67 7.66 -23.29
C VAL A 344 21.34 8.95 -24.04
N ARG A 345 22.16 9.33 -25.04
CA ARG A 345 21.90 10.52 -25.88
C ARG A 345 20.59 10.42 -26.64
N ALA A 346 20.29 9.26 -27.23
CA ALA A 346 19.03 9.03 -27.95
C ALA A 346 17.82 9.12 -27.00
N PHE A 347 17.93 8.57 -25.80
CA PHE A 347 16.86 8.62 -24.80
C PHE A 347 16.59 10.05 -24.29
N LEU A 348 17.62 10.89 -24.23
CA LEU A 348 17.55 12.31 -23.80
C LEU A 348 17.29 13.29 -24.95
N ALA A 349 16.99 12.80 -26.14
CA ALA A 349 16.62 13.65 -27.27
C ALA A 349 15.26 14.34 -27.02
N PRO A 350 15.01 15.51 -27.64
CA PRO A 350 13.68 16.09 -27.65
C PRO A 350 12.61 15.08 -28.12
N PRO A 351 11.40 15.08 -27.55
CA PRO A 351 10.81 16.15 -26.73
C PRO A 351 11.02 16.02 -25.21
N ILE A 352 11.87 15.11 -24.72
CA ILE A 352 12.05 14.87 -23.27
C ILE A 352 12.46 16.15 -22.52
N GLN A 353 11.74 16.44 -21.44
CA GLN A 353 11.96 17.58 -20.54
C GLN A 353 12.34 17.17 -19.12
N GLY A 354 12.04 15.92 -18.74
CA GLY A 354 12.46 15.36 -17.45
C GLY A 354 12.81 13.89 -17.55
N MET A 355 13.77 13.44 -16.75
CA MET A 355 14.15 12.03 -16.68
C MET A 355 14.40 11.59 -15.23
N VAL A 356 13.82 10.46 -14.84
CA VAL A 356 14.23 9.70 -13.67
C VAL A 356 15.32 8.72 -14.11
N LEU A 357 16.52 8.86 -13.55
CA LEU A 357 17.65 7.99 -13.80
C LEU A 357 17.77 6.98 -12.64
N GLU A 358 17.50 5.70 -12.89
CA GLU A 358 17.67 4.67 -11.88
C GLU A 358 19.11 4.16 -11.90
N THR A 359 19.86 4.45 -10.84
CA THR A 359 21.29 4.14 -10.71
C THR A 359 21.55 3.04 -9.67
N PHE A 360 22.80 2.57 -9.59
CA PHE A 360 23.15 1.45 -8.73
C PHE A 360 23.37 1.88 -7.28
N GLY A 361 22.99 1.03 -6.31
CA GLY A 361 23.35 1.19 -4.90
C GLY A 361 22.96 2.56 -4.34
N ALA A 362 23.93 3.29 -3.79
CA ALA A 362 23.70 4.60 -3.16
C ALA A 362 23.58 5.78 -4.14
N GLY A 363 23.29 5.54 -5.44
CA GLY A 363 23.17 6.60 -6.44
C GLY A 363 24.27 6.60 -7.52
N ASN A 364 24.94 5.49 -7.76
CA ASN A 364 26.17 5.41 -8.54
C ASN A 364 25.90 5.23 -10.04
N ALA A 365 26.48 6.11 -10.87
CA ALA A 365 26.57 5.93 -12.31
C ALA A 365 28.00 5.53 -12.74
N PRO A 366 28.16 4.85 -13.90
CA PRO A 366 29.48 4.53 -14.44
C PRO A 366 30.34 5.77 -14.64
N ASP A 367 31.58 5.73 -14.16
CA ASP A 367 32.59 6.79 -14.30
C ASP A 367 33.68 6.44 -15.35
N ALA A 368 33.83 5.16 -15.69
CA ALA A 368 34.76 4.69 -16.72
C ALA A 368 34.43 5.17 -18.15
N LYS A 369 33.22 5.70 -18.38
CA LYS A 369 32.76 6.25 -19.67
C LYS A 369 32.30 7.70 -19.48
N PRO A 370 33.20 8.69 -19.61
CA PRO A 370 32.86 10.10 -19.39
C PRO A 370 31.73 10.58 -20.30
N GLU A 371 31.54 9.97 -21.47
CA GLU A 371 30.52 10.33 -22.45
C GLU A 371 29.09 10.15 -21.94
N ILE A 372 28.87 9.28 -20.94
CA ILE A 372 27.57 9.16 -20.26
C ILE A 372 27.31 10.41 -19.43
N LEU A 373 28.28 10.84 -18.62
CA LEU A 373 28.15 12.04 -17.79
C LEU A 373 28.03 13.30 -18.66
N GLU A 374 28.76 13.37 -19.78
CA GLU A 374 28.62 14.42 -20.77
C GLU A 374 27.22 14.45 -21.39
N ALA A 375 26.65 13.30 -21.77
CA ALA A 375 25.29 13.25 -22.30
C ALA A 375 24.24 13.76 -21.29
N LEU A 376 24.43 13.46 -20.00
CA LEU A 376 23.58 13.97 -18.91
C LEU A 376 23.76 15.48 -18.71
N ALA A 377 25.00 15.98 -18.77
CA ALA A 377 25.31 17.39 -18.64
C ALA A 377 24.73 18.18 -19.82
N ASP A 378 24.94 17.72 -21.06
CA ASP A 378 24.39 18.31 -22.28
C ASP A 378 22.86 18.40 -22.21
N ALA A 379 22.19 17.35 -21.73
CA ALA A 379 20.75 17.34 -21.56
C ALA A 379 20.29 18.34 -20.49
N SER A 380 21.00 18.40 -19.36
CA SER A 380 20.71 19.36 -18.30
C SER A 380 20.90 20.81 -18.75
N ASP A 381 21.90 21.08 -19.59
CA ASP A 381 22.14 22.39 -20.20
C ASP A 381 21.07 22.77 -21.23
N ARG A 382 20.47 21.79 -21.93
CA ARG A 382 19.25 21.99 -22.73
C ARG A 382 17.99 22.25 -21.89
N GLY A 383 18.07 22.16 -20.57
CA GLY A 383 16.95 22.37 -19.66
C GLY A 383 16.22 21.10 -19.24
N VAL A 384 16.72 19.91 -19.58
CA VAL A 384 16.15 18.64 -19.08
C VAL A 384 16.42 18.52 -17.58
N VAL A 385 15.39 18.19 -16.80
CA VAL A 385 15.52 17.98 -15.36
C VAL A 385 15.74 16.49 -15.09
N ILE A 386 16.95 16.13 -14.66
CA ILE A 386 17.32 14.74 -14.39
C ILE A 386 17.36 14.48 -12.89
N VAL A 387 16.70 13.42 -12.45
CA VAL A 387 16.58 13.02 -11.05
C VAL A 387 17.17 11.64 -10.86
N ASN A 388 18.16 11.51 -9.99
CA ASN A 388 18.82 10.25 -9.66
C ASN A 388 18.05 9.52 -8.55
N VAL A 389 17.54 8.34 -8.83
CA VAL A 389 16.95 7.41 -7.84
C VAL A 389 17.74 6.11 -7.83
N THR A 390 17.67 5.37 -6.73
CA THR A 390 18.33 4.06 -6.65
C THR A 390 17.45 2.96 -7.23
N GLN A 391 18.08 1.96 -7.85
CA GLN A 391 17.43 0.71 -8.25
C GLN A 391 17.10 -0.21 -7.07
N CYS A 392 17.71 0.04 -5.90
CA CYS A 392 17.46 -0.74 -4.69
C CYS A 392 16.10 -0.36 -4.10
N GLN A 393 15.31 -1.35 -3.69
CA GLN A 393 13.98 -1.09 -3.10
C GLN A 393 14.07 -0.22 -1.84
N ARG A 394 15.08 -0.44 -0.99
CA ARG A 394 15.32 0.33 0.23
C ARG A 394 16.65 1.05 0.15
N GLY A 395 16.68 2.30 0.61
CA GLY A 395 17.89 3.10 0.67
C GLY A 395 17.67 4.56 0.27
N ASN A 396 18.76 5.30 0.21
CA ASN A 396 18.78 6.71 -0.12
C ASN A 396 19.96 7.02 -1.05
N VAL A 397 19.72 7.82 -2.08
CA VAL A 397 20.78 8.38 -2.93
C VAL A 397 21.60 9.40 -2.13
N SER A 398 22.90 9.11 -1.96
CA SER A 398 23.82 9.92 -1.16
C SER A 398 24.72 10.78 -2.03
N ASP A 399 24.76 12.08 -1.74
CA ASP A 399 25.63 13.06 -2.42
C ASP A 399 27.12 12.92 -2.07
N LEU A 400 27.47 12.04 -1.12
CA LEU A 400 28.81 11.96 -0.54
C LEU A 400 29.79 11.07 -1.32
N TYR A 401 29.31 10.20 -2.23
CA TYR A 401 30.18 9.29 -2.98
C TYR A 401 30.91 9.97 -4.15
N ALA A 402 32.08 9.46 -4.53
CA ALA A 402 32.91 10.05 -5.59
C ALA A 402 32.21 10.11 -6.97
N THR A 403 31.44 9.08 -7.29
CA THR A 403 30.53 8.94 -8.44
C THR A 403 29.36 9.92 -8.39
N ALA A 404 28.85 10.24 -7.19
CA ALA A 404 27.80 11.25 -7.01
C ALA A 404 28.29 12.64 -7.44
N ARG A 405 29.57 12.97 -7.25
CA ARG A 405 30.15 14.24 -7.72
C ARG A 405 30.06 14.43 -9.24
N GLY A 406 30.20 13.36 -10.01
CA GLY A 406 30.05 13.40 -11.47
C GLY A 406 28.62 13.78 -11.88
N LEU A 407 27.63 13.13 -11.26
CA LEU A 407 26.21 13.42 -11.47
C LEU A 407 25.83 14.83 -11.00
N THR A 408 26.33 15.28 -9.85
CA THR A 408 26.11 16.65 -9.36
C THR A 408 26.69 17.69 -10.32
N ARG A 409 27.90 17.47 -10.86
CA ARG A 409 28.49 18.35 -11.89
C ARG A 409 27.66 18.40 -13.16
N ALA A 410 27.03 17.28 -13.52
CA ALA A 410 26.07 17.19 -14.62
C ALA A 410 24.66 17.75 -14.27
N LYS A 411 24.51 18.44 -13.13
CA LYS A 411 23.24 19.04 -12.64
C LYS A 411 22.10 18.03 -12.41
N VAL A 412 22.44 16.76 -12.18
CA VAL A 412 21.49 15.71 -11.80
C VAL A 412 21.13 15.87 -10.32
N VAL A 413 19.84 15.85 -10.01
CA VAL A 413 19.32 16.06 -8.66
C VAL A 413 19.19 14.74 -7.92
N PRO A 414 19.63 14.62 -6.67
CA PRO A 414 19.36 13.43 -5.87
C PRO A 414 17.87 13.32 -5.54
N GLY A 415 17.25 12.21 -5.94
CA GLY A 415 15.89 11.83 -5.57
C GLY A 415 15.76 11.29 -4.15
N ARG A 416 16.88 11.19 -3.41
CA ARG A 416 16.95 10.69 -2.03
C ARG A 416 16.36 9.28 -1.92
N ASP A 417 15.34 9.09 -1.10
CA ASP A 417 14.65 7.82 -0.82
C ASP A 417 13.25 7.75 -1.47
N MET A 418 12.96 8.61 -2.46
CA MET A 418 11.76 8.48 -3.29
C MET A 418 11.78 7.17 -4.07
N THR A 419 10.58 6.61 -4.29
CA THR A 419 10.37 5.53 -5.25
C THR A 419 10.46 6.07 -6.68
N SER A 420 10.72 5.22 -7.66
CA SER A 420 10.78 5.64 -9.07
C SER A 420 9.44 6.18 -9.57
N GLU A 421 8.34 5.53 -9.16
CA GLU A 421 6.96 5.91 -9.46
C GLU A 421 6.66 7.32 -8.94
N CYS A 422 7.08 7.59 -7.70
CA CYS A 422 6.91 8.91 -7.09
C CYS A 422 7.79 9.97 -7.76
N ALA A 423 9.06 9.67 -8.01
CA ALA A 423 9.97 10.62 -8.65
C ALA A 423 9.47 11.02 -10.05
N LEU A 424 8.95 10.06 -10.83
CA LEU A 424 8.41 10.31 -12.17
C LEU A 424 7.17 11.21 -12.12
N THR A 425 6.23 10.88 -11.24
CA THR A 425 4.96 11.63 -11.10
C THR A 425 5.19 13.03 -10.52
N LYS A 426 6.09 13.18 -9.55
CA LYS A 426 6.52 14.48 -9.01
C LYS A 426 7.16 15.35 -10.09
N LEU A 427 8.04 14.76 -10.91
CA LEU A 427 8.70 15.47 -12.00
C LEU A 427 7.69 15.94 -13.05
N SER A 428 6.77 15.05 -13.44
CA SER A 428 5.67 15.39 -14.35
C SER A 428 4.80 16.52 -13.81
N TYR A 429 4.45 16.48 -12.52
CA TYR A 429 3.69 17.52 -11.84
C TYR A 429 4.41 18.86 -11.85
N LEU A 430 5.70 18.90 -11.44
CA LEU A 430 6.47 20.15 -11.38
C LEU A 430 6.67 20.79 -12.76
N LEU A 431 6.90 19.98 -13.79
CA LEU A 431 6.97 20.46 -15.17
C LEU A 431 5.59 20.89 -15.69
N GLY A 432 4.51 20.21 -15.29
CA GLY A 432 3.12 20.58 -15.59
C GLY A 432 2.72 21.93 -14.97
N ARG A 433 3.32 22.28 -13.83
CA ARG A 433 3.22 23.61 -13.19
C ARG A 433 3.97 24.72 -13.96
N LYS A 434 4.66 24.39 -15.05
CA LYS A 434 5.45 25.31 -15.88
C LYS A 434 6.54 26.06 -15.11
N PHE A 435 7.09 25.42 -14.09
CA PHE A 435 8.27 25.95 -13.40
C PHE A 435 9.51 25.89 -14.30
N SER A 436 10.44 26.83 -14.11
CA SER A 436 11.76 26.78 -14.74
C SER A 436 12.50 25.49 -14.35
N PRO A 437 13.39 24.94 -15.20
CA PRO A 437 14.20 23.77 -14.86
C PRO A 437 14.91 23.88 -13.51
N GLU A 438 15.45 25.04 -13.17
CA GLU A 438 16.14 25.31 -11.90
C GLU A 438 15.21 25.15 -10.70
N ARG A 439 14.01 25.74 -10.80
CA ARG A 439 12.96 25.60 -9.79
C ARG A 439 12.45 24.16 -9.67
N CYS A 440 12.32 23.44 -10.79
CA CYS A 440 12.00 22.01 -10.76
C CYS A 440 13.07 21.21 -10.02
N ARG A 441 14.36 21.46 -10.30
CA ARG A 441 15.49 20.82 -9.60
C ARG A 441 15.44 21.08 -8.09
N GLU A 442 15.21 22.33 -7.69
CA GLU A 442 15.05 22.70 -6.28
C GLU A 442 13.88 21.97 -5.61
N MET A 443 12.71 21.97 -6.26
CA MET A 443 11.49 21.37 -5.73
C MET A 443 11.55 19.84 -5.70
N MET A 444 12.29 19.20 -6.62
CA MET A 444 12.54 17.75 -6.58
C MET A 444 13.27 17.34 -5.29
N GLY A 445 14.19 18.17 -4.79
CA GLY A 445 14.94 17.91 -3.57
C GLY A 445 14.21 18.20 -2.25
N ARG A 446 12.98 18.75 -2.30
CA ARG A 446 12.16 19.09 -1.12
C ARG A 446 10.96 18.17 -0.98
N SER A 447 10.64 17.77 0.25
CA SER A 447 9.41 17.02 0.54
C SER A 447 8.20 17.93 0.36
N LEU A 448 7.30 17.58 -0.57
CA LEU A 448 6.06 18.34 -0.83
C LEU A 448 4.85 17.67 -0.20
N ARG A 449 4.86 16.34 -0.11
CA ARG A 449 3.75 15.48 0.30
C ARG A 449 4.24 14.29 1.12
N GLY A 450 5.40 14.40 1.78
CA GLY A 450 5.96 13.33 2.61
C GLY A 450 6.64 12.21 1.81
N GLU A 451 6.89 12.41 0.52
CA GLU A 451 7.44 11.42 -0.43
C GLU A 451 8.92 11.12 -0.25
N LEU A 452 9.64 12.04 0.40
CA LEU A 452 11.06 11.88 0.71
C LEU A 452 11.34 12.24 2.16
N THR A 453 12.33 11.57 2.72
CA THR A 453 12.79 11.80 4.08
C THR A 453 13.85 12.89 4.06
N VAL A 454 13.53 14.02 4.67
CA VAL A 454 14.52 15.08 4.88
C VAL A 454 15.42 14.66 6.03
N VAL A 455 16.61 14.19 5.72
CA VAL A 455 17.65 14.02 6.74
C VAL A 455 17.98 15.43 7.23
N GLN A 456 17.45 15.83 8.39
CA GLN A 456 18.03 16.94 9.12
C GLN A 456 19.48 16.55 9.36
N THR A 457 20.40 17.19 8.64
CA THR A 457 21.79 17.16 9.05
C THR A 457 21.78 17.81 10.43
N MET A 458 21.78 17.01 11.50
CA MET A 458 22.12 17.54 12.80
C MET A 458 23.45 18.23 12.57
N SER A 459 23.45 19.57 12.68
CA SER A 459 24.68 20.32 12.76
C SER A 459 25.50 19.58 13.80
N ARG A 460 26.63 18.98 13.40
CA ARG A 460 27.54 18.34 14.35
C ARG A 460 27.62 19.30 15.53
N PRO A 461 27.31 18.88 16.77
CA PRO A 461 27.38 19.79 17.90
C PRO A 461 28.75 20.43 17.85
N ILE A 462 28.78 21.74 17.57
CA ILE A 462 30.00 22.51 17.62
C ILE A 462 30.27 22.58 19.12
N PHE A 463 31.11 21.67 19.60
CA PHE A 463 31.71 21.81 20.90
C PHE A 463 32.59 23.05 20.82
N TYR A 464 32.02 24.21 21.16
CA TYR A 464 32.82 25.38 21.47
C TYR A 464 33.78 24.95 22.57
N SER A 465 35.08 25.02 22.27
CA SER A 465 36.17 24.86 23.22
C SER A 465 36.17 26.03 24.20
N GLY A 466 35.10 26.16 24.99
CA GLY A 466 35.09 26.93 26.21
C GLY A 466 35.70 26.06 27.30
N GLN A 467 36.91 26.41 27.73
CA GLN A 467 37.57 25.84 28.89
C GLN A 467 36.55 25.71 30.05
N GLY A 468 36.32 24.48 30.52
CA GLY A 468 35.53 24.22 31.73
C GLY A 468 34.56 23.04 31.65
N ARG A 469 33.85 22.84 30.53
CA ARG A 469 32.79 21.79 30.47
C ARG A 469 33.27 20.44 29.94
N ALA A 470 34.19 20.41 28.97
CA ALA A 470 34.77 19.16 28.48
C ALA A 470 35.57 18.42 29.57
N HIS A 471 36.32 19.16 30.41
CA HIS A 471 37.07 18.56 31.52
C HIS A 471 36.16 17.96 32.59
N THR A 472 35.02 18.60 32.87
CA THR A 472 34.05 18.12 33.85
C THR A 472 33.31 16.87 33.34
N PHE A 473 33.00 16.79 32.04
CA PHE A 473 32.41 15.59 31.44
C PHE A 473 33.40 14.42 31.38
N THR A 474 34.65 14.66 31.00
CA THR A 474 35.69 13.62 31.03
C THR A 474 35.95 13.16 32.48
N GLN A 475 35.96 14.05 33.47
CA GLN A 475 36.08 13.65 34.88
C GLN A 475 34.86 12.87 35.39
N PHE A 476 33.64 13.19 34.93
CA PHE A 476 32.44 12.46 35.31
C PHE A 476 32.42 11.04 34.72
N VAL A 477 32.75 10.91 33.43
CA VAL A 477 32.85 9.62 32.74
C VAL A 477 34.02 8.79 33.29
N SER A 478 35.18 9.41 33.55
CA SER A 478 36.30 8.72 34.17
C SER A 478 36.02 8.28 35.61
N ARG A 479 35.22 9.04 36.40
CA ARG A 479 34.78 8.60 37.73
C ARG A 479 33.80 7.44 37.66
N GLN A 480 32.83 7.43 36.73
CA GLN A 480 31.92 6.30 36.57
C GLN A 480 32.63 5.02 36.11
N ILE A 481 33.60 5.14 35.19
CA ILE A 481 34.39 3.99 34.74
C ILE A 481 35.33 3.47 35.84
N LEU A 482 35.89 4.35 36.67
CA LEU A 482 36.74 3.95 37.80
C LEU A 482 35.95 3.38 38.99
N ASP A 483 34.71 3.83 39.21
CA ASP A 483 33.82 3.25 40.23
C ASP A 483 33.28 1.88 39.77
N GLU A 484 32.97 1.67 38.49
CA GLU A 484 32.62 0.34 37.95
C GLU A 484 33.80 -0.63 37.99
N ALA A 485 35.03 -0.17 37.77
CA ALA A 485 36.24 -0.99 37.90
C ALA A 485 36.59 -1.37 39.36
N ARG A 486 36.09 -0.61 40.36
CA ARG A 486 36.24 -0.94 41.79
C ARG A 486 35.18 -1.90 42.31
N VAL A 487 34.07 -2.06 41.60
CA VAL A 487 33.03 -3.05 41.92
C VAL A 487 33.38 -4.45 41.36
N SER A 488 34.30 -4.54 40.38
CA SER A 488 34.80 -5.83 39.87
C SER A 488 35.89 -6.51 40.72
N GLU A 489 36.47 -5.84 41.72
CA GLU A 489 37.49 -6.44 42.61
C GLU A 489 36.92 -7.03 43.92
N SER A 490 35.59 -6.96 44.15
CA SER A 490 34.96 -7.50 45.37
C SER A 490 34.18 -8.81 45.20
N ILE A 491 34.31 -9.50 44.06
CA ILE A 491 33.73 -10.84 43.86
C ILE A 491 34.82 -11.84 43.45
N GLU A 492 35.66 -12.22 44.42
CA GLU A 492 36.16 -13.59 44.54
C GLU A 492 36.75 -13.80 45.94
N PRO A 493 36.16 -14.70 46.74
CA PRO A 493 37.00 -15.77 47.26
C PRO A 493 36.29 -17.13 47.21
N THR A 494 37.05 -18.17 46.84
CA THR A 494 37.21 -19.52 47.46
C THR A 494 37.52 -20.50 46.31
N LEU A 495 38.79 -20.81 46.00
CA LEU A 495 39.48 -22.00 46.55
C LEU A 495 40.99 -21.99 46.20
N ARG A 496 41.82 -21.83 47.25
CA ARG A 496 43.11 -22.49 47.56
C ARG A 496 44.15 -22.85 46.45
N LYS A 497 45.26 -22.07 46.44
CA LYS A 497 46.74 -22.36 46.53
C LYS A 497 47.29 -23.82 46.42
N PRO A 498 48.62 -24.06 46.20
CA PRO A 498 49.70 -23.22 45.62
C PRO A 498 50.81 -23.93 44.77
N SER A 499 51.67 -23.10 44.15
CA SER A 499 53.12 -23.27 43.84
C SER A 499 53.56 -24.11 42.62
N ALA A 500 54.28 -23.49 41.66
CA ALA A 500 55.75 -23.46 41.62
C ALA A 500 56.32 -22.88 40.30
N ARG A 501 57.38 -22.04 40.45
CA ARG A 501 58.56 -21.81 39.58
C ARG A 501 58.45 -21.18 38.17
N VAL A 502 58.83 -19.90 38.12
CA VAL A 502 60.01 -19.31 37.43
C VAL A 502 60.45 -19.91 36.08
N SER A 503 60.47 -19.09 35.01
CA SER A 503 61.72 -18.66 34.31
C SER A 503 61.48 -17.71 33.13
N HIS A 504 62.47 -16.85 32.92
CA HIS A 504 62.61 -15.79 31.90
C HIS A 504 62.88 -16.31 30.47
N ALA A 505 62.44 -15.53 29.47
CA ALA A 505 63.13 -15.07 28.25
C ALA A 505 62.05 -14.60 27.25
N GLY A 506 62.09 -13.48 26.51
CA GLY A 506 63.21 -12.67 26.05
C GLY A 506 63.46 -12.88 24.55
N SER A 507 62.68 -12.24 23.66
CA SER A 507 63.03 -11.82 22.27
C SER A 507 61.74 -11.53 21.46
N ARG A 508 61.44 -10.30 21.07
CA ARG A 508 61.84 -9.60 19.82
C ARG A 508 61.25 -10.20 18.50
N VAL A 509 60.50 -9.31 17.82
CA VAL A 509 60.32 -9.17 16.35
C VAL A 509 59.38 -10.20 15.68
N ASP A 510 58.25 -9.76 15.10
CA ASP A 510 58.23 -9.40 13.67
C ASP A 510 56.95 -8.68 13.22
N THR A 511 57.14 -7.93 12.13
CA THR A 511 56.22 -7.09 11.39
C THR A 511 55.19 -7.84 10.53
N SER A 512 54.13 -7.11 10.14
CA SER A 512 53.18 -7.31 9.01
C SER A 512 52.01 -8.30 9.18
N GLN A 513 50.79 -7.75 9.29
CA GLN A 513 49.83 -7.62 8.19
C GLN A 513 48.76 -6.58 8.52
#